data_AF-J2PIK2-F1
#
_entry.id   AF-J2PIK2-F1
#
_cell.length_a   1.000
_cell.length_b   1.000
_cell.length_c   1.000
_cell.angle_alpha   90.00
_cell.angle_beta   90.00
_cell.angle_gamma   90.00
#
_symmetry.space_group_name_H-M   'P 1'
#
loop_
_entity.id
_entity.type
_entity.pdbx_description
1 polymer ?
#
loop_
_entity_poly.entity_id
_entity_poly.type
_entity_poly.pdbx_seq_one_letter_code
_entity_poly.pdbx_strand_id
1 'polypeptide(L)'
;MAIGWSELTFTPDDEAVQTLRLSWAWLLGEDWSPILFSIWGDVFIQRPDSVAWLNTGTAEVTVVATDQDQFRERLMGESHADWFLPELVGLLHADGKRPAPGECFTYAIYPIFAEGKYVPENFKPVPAAEHFGLSGDLHRQIRDLEDGSTVRLTVSD
;
A
#
# COMPACT_ATOMS: atom_id res chain seq x y z
N MET A 1 -13.57 -9.18 17.66
CA MET A 1 -14.50 -8.39 16.81
C MET A 1 -14.08 -8.67 15.39
N ALA A 2 -14.99 -9.04 14.48
CA ALA A 2 -14.61 -9.34 13.10
C ALA A 2 -14.41 -8.01 12.36
N ILE A 3 -13.23 -7.81 11.75
CA ILE A 3 -12.93 -6.62 10.94
C ILE A 3 -13.72 -6.70 9.63
N GLY A 4 -14.47 -5.64 9.33
CA GLY A 4 -15.31 -5.57 8.14
C GLY A 4 -14.58 -5.00 6.92
N TRP A 5 -15.14 -5.19 5.73
CA TRP A 5 -14.55 -4.68 4.48
C TRP A 5 -14.32 -3.16 4.47
N SER A 6 -15.20 -2.40 5.13
CA SER A 6 -15.07 -0.95 5.29
C SER A 6 -13.90 -0.52 6.19
N GLU A 7 -13.32 -1.45 6.96
CA GLU A 7 -12.13 -1.24 7.78
C GLU A 7 -10.85 -1.74 7.09
N LEU A 8 -10.99 -2.49 5.98
CA LEU A 8 -9.87 -3.04 5.21
C LEU A 8 -9.56 -2.24 3.95
N THR A 9 -10.42 -1.30 3.60
CA THR A 9 -10.34 -0.51 2.37
C THR A 9 -10.67 0.94 2.67
N PHE A 10 -10.20 1.84 1.82
CA PHE A 10 -10.52 3.26 1.90
C PHE A 10 -10.67 3.86 0.51
N THR A 11 -11.21 5.08 0.44
CA THR A 11 -11.31 5.85 -0.80
C THR A 11 -10.43 7.10 -0.67
N PRO A 12 -9.32 7.20 -1.41
CA PRO A 12 -8.53 8.43 -1.48
C PRO A 12 -9.30 9.53 -2.22
N ASP A 13 -8.91 10.79 -1.98
CA ASP A 13 -9.35 11.91 -2.79
C ASP A 13 -8.55 12.04 -4.10
N ASP A 14 -8.96 12.97 -4.96
CA ASP A 14 -8.32 13.17 -6.25
C ASP A 14 -6.85 13.58 -6.11
N GLU A 15 -6.51 14.36 -5.07
CA GLU A 15 -5.14 14.80 -4.81
C GLU A 15 -4.22 13.61 -4.49
N ALA A 16 -4.67 12.70 -3.62
CA ALA A 16 -3.94 11.48 -3.30
C ALA A 16 -3.77 10.58 -4.52
N VAL A 17 -4.80 10.44 -5.37
CA VAL A 17 -4.69 9.66 -6.62
C VAL A 17 -3.70 10.30 -7.61
N GLN A 18 -3.68 11.63 -7.73
CA GLN A 18 -2.66 12.32 -8.55
C GLN A 18 -1.26 12.13 -7.98
N THR A 19 -1.11 12.22 -6.65
CA THR A 19 0.16 12.01 -5.97
C THR A 19 0.70 10.59 -6.18
N LEU A 20 -0.17 9.57 -6.10
CA LEU A 20 0.16 8.19 -6.46
C LEU A 20 0.68 8.11 -7.90
N ARG A 21 -0.05 8.69 -8.87
CA ARG A 21 0.35 8.68 -10.28
C ARG A 21 1.74 9.27 -10.50
N LEU A 22 2.01 10.44 -9.91
CA LEU A 22 3.29 11.12 -10.08
C LEU A 22 4.44 10.40 -9.37
N SER A 23 4.22 9.99 -8.11
CA SER A 23 5.29 9.46 -7.26
C SER A 23 5.70 8.05 -7.64
N TRP A 24 4.78 7.26 -8.21
CA TRP A 24 5.00 5.87 -8.63
C TRP A 24 5.12 5.68 -10.15
N ALA A 25 5.13 6.76 -10.94
CA ALA A 25 5.25 6.71 -12.41
C ALA A 25 6.48 5.91 -12.88
N TRP A 26 7.59 5.97 -12.12
CA TRP A 26 8.84 5.28 -12.43
C TRP A 26 8.71 3.75 -12.41
N LEU A 27 7.73 3.20 -11.69
CA LEU A 27 7.48 1.76 -11.57
C LEU A 27 6.23 1.32 -12.33
N LEU A 28 5.15 2.12 -12.28
CA LEU A 28 3.86 1.75 -12.85
C LEU A 28 3.69 2.15 -14.32
N GLY A 29 4.45 3.13 -14.80
CA GLY A 29 4.16 3.78 -16.08
C GLY A 29 2.83 4.54 -16.06
N GLU A 30 2.25 4.74 -17.24
CA GLU A 30 1.07 5.59 -17.44
C GLU A 30 -0.24 4.81 -17.67
N ASP A 31 -0.16 3.59 -18.21
CA ASP A 31 -1.33 2.83 -18.69
C ASP A 31 -1.94 1.94 -17.59
N TRP A 32 -2.60 2.59 -16.63
CA TRP A 32 -3.33 1.91 -15.57
C TRP A 32 -4.42 2.78 -14.92
N SER A 33 -5.41 2.12 -14.33
CA SER A 33 -6.43 2.74 -13.47
C SER A 33 -6.56 2.02 -12.13
N PRO A 34 -6.75 2.73 -11.01
CA PRO A 34 -6.94 2.09 -9.73
C PRO A 34 -8.31 1.38 -9.67
N ILE A 35 -8.33 0.19 -9.08
CA ILE A 35 -9.53 -0.62 -8.82
C ILE A 35 -9.91 -0.53 -7.35
N LEU A 36 -8.94 -0.72 -6.45
CA LEU A 36 -9.16 -0.83 -5.02
C LEU A 36 -7.93 -0.36 -4.26
N PHE A 37 -8.16 0.32 -3.14
CA PHE A 37 -7.12 0.71 -2.19
C PHE A 37 -7.31 -0.06 -0.88
N SER A 38 -6.28 -0.77 -0.45
CA SER A 38 -6.28 -1.41 0.87
C SER A 38 -6.02 -0.37 1.95
N ILE A 39 -6.45 -0.64 3.19
CA ILE A 39 -6.19 0.25 4.33
C ILE A 39 -4.69 0.40 4.62
N TRP A 40 -3.82 -0.41 4.02
CA TRP A 40 -2.36 -0.33 4.11
C TRP A 40 -1.73 0.64 3.10
N GLY A 41 -2.56 1.28 2.27
CA GLY A 41 -2.09 2.14 1.18
C GLY A 41 -1.68 1.36 -0.07
N ASP A 42 -1.79 0.03 -0.07
CA ASP A 42 -1.54 -0.76 -1.28
C ASP A 42 -2.67 -0.60 -2.30
N VAL A 43 -2.32 -0.77 -3.57
CA VAL A 43 -3.21 -0.45 -4.68
C VAL A 43 -3.35 -1.62 -5.64
N PHE A 44 -4.58 -2.04 -5.88
CA PHE A 44 -4.91 -2.91 -7.01
C PHE A 44 -5.22 -2.06 -8.23
N ILE A 45 -4.53 -2.31 -9.33
CA ILE A 45 -4.63 -1.53 -10.56
C ILE A 45 -5.02 -2.41 -11.75
N GLN A 46 -5.87 -1.87 -12.62
CA GLN A 46 -6.15 -2.42 -13.93
C GLN A 46 -5.03 -2.01 -14.88
N ARG A 47 -4.46 -2.98 -15.60
CA ARG A 47 -3.60 -2.82 -16.78
C ARG A 47 -4.34 -3.34 -18.02
N PRO A 48 -3.86 -3.12 -19.26
CA PRO A 48 -4.56 -3.55 -20.47
C PRO A 48 -5.04 -5.02 -20.45
N ASP A 49 -4.19 -5.93 -19.98
CA ASP A 49 -4.44 -7.38 -20.03
C ASP A 49 -4.39 -8.07 -18.65
N SER A 50 -4.39 -7.33 -17.54
CA SER A 50 -4.27 -7.91 -16.20
C SER A 50 -4.70 -6.98 -15.07
N VAL A 51 -4.91 -7.54 -13.89
CA VAL A 51 -4.96 -6.81 -12.62
C VAL A 51 -3.66 -7.06 -11.86
N ALA A 52 -3.03 -5.98 -11.43
CA ALA A 52 -1.80 -6.03 -10.65
C ALA A 52 -2.01 -5.43 -9.25
N TRP A 53 -1.24 -5.91 -8.29
CA TRP A 53 -1.13 -5.37 -6.94
C TRP A 53 0.20 -4.64 -6.80
N LEU A 54 0.13 -3.36 -6.44
CA LEU A 54 1.27 -2.59 -5.96
C LEU A 54 1.36 -2.74 -4.44
N ASN A 55 2.45 -3.35 -3.98
CA ASN A 55 2.86 -3.29 -2.58
C ASN A 55 3.70 -2.02 -2.37
N THR A 56 3.14 -1.05 -1.65
CA THR A 56 3.77 0.24 -1.36
C THR A 56 4.84 0.17 -0.27
N GLY A 57 4.88 -0.95 0.47
CA GLY A 57 5.88 -1.23 1.49
C GLY A 57 7.21 -1.76 0.93
N THR A 58 7.16 -2.46 -0.20
CA THR A 58 8.33 -3.12 -0.83
C THR A 58 8.61 -2.63 -2.25
N ALA A 59 7.73 -1.82 -2.84
CA ALA A 59 7.76 -1.43 -4.25
C ALA A 59 7.74 -2.60 -5.23
N GLU A 60 6.94 -3.61 -4.92
CA GLU A 60 6.71 -4.76 -5.79
C GLU A 60 5.39 -4.62 -6.54
N VAL A 61 5.39 -4.99 -7.83
CA VAL A 61 4.18 -5.06 -8.65
C VAL A 61 3.96 -6.51 -9.08
N THR A 62 2.92 -7.13 -8.54
CA THR A 62 2.60 -8.54 -8.82
C THR A 62 1.30 -8.64 -9.62
N VAL A 63 1.30 -9.38 -10.73
CA VAL A 63 0.05 -9.71 -11.44
C VAL A 63 -0.75 -10.69 -10.58
N VAL A 64 -1.92 -10.26 -10.13
CA VAL A 64 -2.79 -11.04 -9.24
C VAL A 64 -3.96 -11.67 -9.96
N ALA A 65 -4.35 -11.15 -11.12
CA ALA A 65 -5.38 -11.75 -11.97
C ALA A 65 -5.23 -11.38 -13.45
N THR A 66 -5.79 -12.19 -14.33
CA THR A 66 -5.87 -11.92 -15.79
C THR A 66 -6.94 -10.89 -16.15
N ASP A 67 -7.96 -10.73 -15.30
CA ASP A 67 -9.09 -9.83 -15.50
C ASP A 67 -9.76 -9.51 -14.15
N GLN A 68 -10.76 -8.62 -14.18
CA GLN A 68 -11.48 -8.21 -12.97
C GLN A 68 -12.36 -9.30 -12.37
N ASP A 69 -12.84 -10.26 -13.16
CA ASP A 69 -13.72 -11.31 -12.66
C ASP A 69 -12.91 -12.31 -11.83
N GLN A 70 -11.76 -12.76 -12.35
CA GLN A 70 -10.80 -13.54 -11.59
C GLN A 70 -10.28 -12.77 -10.36
N PHE A 71 -10.08 -11.46 -10.46
CA PHE A 71 -9.70 -10.64 -9.31
C PHE A 71 -10.78 -10.67 -8.20
N ARG A 72 -12.05 -10.52 -8.56
CA ARG A 72 -13.20 -10.60 -7.62
C ARG A 72 -13.28 -11.96 -6.94
N GLU A 73 -13.05 -13.05 -7.67
CA GLU A 73 -13.02 -14.40 -7.09
C GLU A 73 -11.90 -14.53 -6.05
N ARG A 74 -10.70 -14.00 -6.35
CA ARG A 74 -9.55 -14.04 -5.42
C ARG A 74 -9.73 -13.17 -4.19
N LEU A 75 -10.39 -12.02 -4.31
CA LEU A 75 -10.73 -11.15 -3.17
C LEU A 75 -11.55 -11.87 -2.10
N MET A 76 -12.35 -12.87 -2.50
CA MET A 76 -13.20 -13.68 -1.62
C MET A 76 -12.53 -14.98 -1.15
N GLY A 77 -11.30 -15.25 -1.61
CA GLY A 77 -10.54 -16.47 -1.32
C GLY A 77 -9.40 -16.26 -0.32
N GLU A 78 -8.40 -17.14 -0.40
CA GLU A 78 -7.27 -17.17 0.55
C GLU A 78 -6.38 -15.91 0.46
N SER A 79 -6.27 -15.29 -0.73
CA SER A 79 -5.48 -14.07 -0.95
C SER A 79 -5.96 -12.88 -0.10
N HIS A 80 -7.19 -12.92 0.42
CA HIS A 80 -7.72 -11.89 1.29
C HIS A 80 -6.86 -11.68 2.55
N ALA A 81 -6.36 -12.76 3.15
CA ALA A 81 -5.57 -12.67 4.37
C ALA A 81 -4.24 -11.94 4.14
N ASP A 82 -3.56 -12.24 3.03
CA ASP A 82 -2.26 -11.67 2.69
C ASP A 82 -2.36 -10.21 2.26
N TRP A 83 -3.42 -9.84 1.54
CA TRP A 83 -3.59 -8.47 1.01
C TRP A 83 -4.12 -7.48 2.04
N PHE A 84 -4.95 -7.93 2.98
CA PHE A 84 -5.66 -7.05 3.89
C PHE A 84 -5.26 -7.21 5.36
N LEU A 85 -4.51 -8.27 5.70
CA LEU A 85 -3.98 -8.50 7.06
C LEU A 85 -4.99 -8.17 8.17
N PRO A 86 -6.22 -8.73 8.13
CA PRO A 86 -7.34 -8.28 8.98
C PRO A 86 -7.06 -8.42 10.48
N GLU A 87 -6.24 -9.39 10.88
CA GLU A 87 -5.81 -9.55 12.26
C GLU A 87 -4.99 -8.34 12.76
N LEU A 88 -4.08 -7.83 11.92
CA LEU A 88 -3.25 -6.67 12.26
C LEU A 88 -4.09 -5.38 12.33
N VAL A 89 -5.06 -5.22 11.43
CA VAL A 89 -6.07 -4.12 11.52
C VAL A 89 -6.79 -4.20 12.86
N GLY A 90 -7.21 -5.40 13.28
CA GLY A 90 -7.84 -5.63 14.57
C GLY A 90 -6.99 -5.20 15.76
N LEU A 91 -5.69 -5.50 15.74
CA LEU A 91 -4.75 -5.09 16.78
C LEU A 91 -4.58 -3.56 16.80
N LEU A 92 -4.43 -2.91 15.64
CA LEU A 92 -4.31 -1.46 15.53
C LEU A 92 -5.57 -0.74 16.05
N HIS A 93 -6.74 -1.26 15.68
CA HIS A 93 -8.02 -0.72 16.12
C HIS A 93 -8.22 -0.88 17.64
N ALA A 94 -7.73 -1.98 18.22
CA ALA A 94 -7.74 -2.19 19.67
C ALA A 94 -6.78 -1.25 20.41
N ASP A 95 -5.68 -0.84 19.77
CA ASP A 95 -4.73 0.17 20.25
C ASP A 95 -5.17 1.62 19.95
N GLY A 96 -6.41 1.81 19.49
CA GLY A 96 -6.98 3.14 19.21
C GLY A 96 -6.49 3.81 17.93
N LYS A 97 -5.69 3.13 17.12
CA LYS A 97 -5.23 3.62 15.81
C LYS A 97 -6.29 3.29 14.77
N ARG A 98 -6.99 4.30 14.26
CA ARG A 98 -8.01 4.16 13.22
C ARG A 98 -7.83 5.28 12.18
N PRO A 99 -7.63 4.96 10.89
CA PRO A 99 -7.55 5.97 9.85
C PRO A 99 -8.87 6.72 9.72
N ALA A 100 -8.79 8.04 9.56
CA ALA A 100 -9.93 8.87 9.17
C ALA A 100 -10.28 8.67 7.69
N PRO A 101 -11.42 9.20 7.20
CA PRO A 101 -11.71 9.21 5.77
C PRO A 101 -10.58 9.86 4.98
N GLY A 102 -10.08 9.18 3.93
CA GLY A 102 -8.95 9.63 3.12
C GLY A 102 -7.57 9.28 3.68
N GLU A 103 -7.51 8.64 4.86
CA GLU A 103 -6.26 8.15 5.45
C GLU A 103 -6.09 6.64 5.26
N CYS A 104 -4.84 6.20 5.31
CA CYS A 104 -4.45 4.80 5.38
C CYS A 104 -3.40 4.60 6.48
N PHE A 105 -3.08 3.35 6.79
CA PHE A 105 -1.91 3.03 7.60
C PHE A 105 -0.64 3.10 6.77
N THR A 106 0.40 3.72 7.32
CA THR A 106 1.76 3.67 6.80
C THR A 106 2.73 3.12 7.84
N TYR A 107 3.91 2.74 7.38
CA TYR A 107 5.00 2.23 8.20
C TYR A 107 5.85 3.38 8.77
N ALA A 108 6.24 3.29 10.04
CA ALA A 108 7.33 4.11 10.57
C ALA A 108 8.69 3.64 10.03
N ILE A 109 8.84 2.33 9.81
CA ILE A 109 9.97 1.69 9.13
C ILE A 109 9.41 0.72 8.08
N TYR A 110 9.65 1.02 6.81
CA TYR A 110 9.14 0.23 5.67
C TYR A 110 9.72 -1.18 5.65
N PRO A 111 8.93 -2.20 5.21
CA PRO A 111 9.36 -3.60 5.20
C PRO A 111 10.47 -3.92 4.19
N ILE A 112 10.82 -2.98 3.30
CA ILE A 112 12.05 -3.06 2.48
C ILE A 112 13.33 -2.99 3.33
N PHE A 113 13.25 -2.44 4.54
CA PHE A 113 14.35 -2.43 5.50
C PHE A 113 14.25 -3.64 6.43
N ALA A 114 15.40 -4.20 6.81
CA ALA A 114 15.46 -5.37 7.70
C ALA A 114 14.82 -5.13 9.07
N GLU A 115 14.77 -3.87 9.52
CA GLU A 115 14.15 -3.43 10.76
C GLU A 115 12.63 -3.27 10.66
N GLY A 116 12.08 -3.25 9.44
CA GLY A 116 10.64 -3.13 9.17
C GLY A 116 9.88 -4.35 9.66
N LYS A 117 8.84 -4.12 10.47
CA LYS A 117 8.04 -5.20 11.09
C LYS A 117 6.55 -4.95 10.97
N TYR A 118 5.78 -6.03 10.81
CA TYR A 118 4.32 -6.01 10.82
C TYR A 118 3.78 -6.10 12.26
N VAL A 119 4.07 -5.07 13.06
CA VAL A 119 3.63 -4.97 14.46
C VAL A 119 2.95 -3.61 14.72
N PRO A 120 1.96 -3.51 15.62
CA PRO A 120 1.15 -2.30 15.80
C PRO A 120 1.95 -1.01 16.05
N GLU A 121 3.12 -1.10 16.68
CA GLU A 121 3.98 0.04 17.00
C GLU A 121 4.63 0.66 15.76
N ASN A 122 4.75 -0.11 14.68
CA ASN A 122 5.36 0.33 13.43
C ASN A 122 4.35 0.98 12.48
N PHE A 123 3.07 1.09 12.85
CA PHE A 123 2.05 1.69 11.99
C PHE A 123 1.45 2.96 12.58
N LYS A 124 1.13 3.89 11.68
CA LYS A 124 0.38 5.11 12.00
C LYS A 124 -0.62 5.42 10.89
N PRO A 125 -1.82 5.92 11.22
CA PRO A 125 -2.70 6.50 10.23
C PRO A 125 -2.08 7.80 9.70
N VAL A 126 -2.13 7.99 8.38
CA VAL A 126 -1.64 9.19 7.68
C VAL A 126 -2.53 9.50 6.48
N PRO A 127 -2.56 10.76 6.00
CA PRO A 127 -3.20 11.10 4.73
C PRO A 127 -2.66 10.26 3.58
N ALA A 128 -3.55 9.78 2.70
CA ALA A 128 -3.14 8.92 1.60
C ALA A 128 -2.16 9.60 0.62
N ALA A 129 -2.31 10.91 0.39
CA ALA A 129 -1.37 11.68 -0.42
C ALA A 129 0.05 11.65 0.17
N GLU A 130 0.18 11.82 1.49
CA GLU A 130 1.47 11.73 2.18
C GLU A 130 2.06 10.31 2.08
N HIS A 131 1.24 9.28 2.33
CA HIS A 131 1.68 7.90 2.17
C HIS A 131 2.20 7.62 0.76
N PHE A 132 1.45 7.97 -0.29
CA PHE A 132 1.84 7.70 -1.68
C PHE A 132 3.07 8.50 -2.11
N GLY A 133 3.16 9.77 -1.68
CA GLY A 133 4.29 10.63 -1.96
C GLY A 133 5.58 10.12 -1.34
N LEU A 134 5.56 9.88 -0.03
CA LEU A 134 6.74 9.43 0.73
C LEU A 134 7.19 8.03 0.30
N SER A 135 6.27 7.08 0.20
CA SER A 135 6.62 5.71 -0.22
C SER A 135 7.19 5.68 -1.64
N GLY A 136 6.54 6.39 -2.58
CA GLY A 136 6.98 6.43 -3.97
C GLY A 136 8.36 7.08 -4.14
N ASP A 137 8.63 8.17 -3.42
CA ASP A 137 9.95 8.82 -3.41
C ASP A 137 11.02 7.95 -2.74
N LEU A 138 10.73 7.42 -1.55
CA LEU A 138 11.62 6.53 -0.81
C LEU A 138 12.10 5.37 -1.69
N HIS A 139 11.16 4.62 -2.27
CA HIS A 139 11.48 3.45 -3.08
C HIS A 139 12.20 3.82 -4.37
N ARG A 140 11.87 4.96 -4.98
CA ARG A 140 12.59 5.46 -6.15
C ARG A 140 14.06 5.75 -5.85
N GLN A 141 14.35 6.33 -4.68
CA GLN A 141 15.72 6.69 -4.29
C GLN A 141 16.60 5.47 -4.02
N ILE A 142 16.02 4.37 -3.54
CA ILE A 142 16.77 3.16 -3.16
C ILE A 142 16.74 2.05 -4.23
N ARG A 143 15.99 2.21 -5.32
CA ARG A 143 15.76 1.15 -6.33
C ARG A 143 17.03 0.59 -6.99
N ASP A 144 18.08 1.41 -7.06
CA ASP A 144 19.33 1.08 -7.76
C ASP A 144 20.42 0.58 -6.77
N LEU A 145 20.05 0.39 -5.50
CA LEU A 145 20.95 -0.13 -4.47
C LEU A 145 20.90 -1.65 -4.43
N GLU A 146 22.05 -2.26 -4.16
CA GLU A 146 22.13 -3.71 -3.96
C GLU A 146 21.51 -4.10 -2.60
N ASP A 147 20.91 -5.29 -2.54
CA ASP A 147 20.42 -5.86 -1.30
C ASP A 147 21.51 -5.89 -0.22
N GLY A 148 21.16 -5.46 1.00
CA GLY A 148 22.11 -5.32 2.11
C GLY A 148 22.84 -3.96 2.16
N SER A 149 22.57 -3.06 1.23
CA SER A 149 23.06 -1.68 1.29
C SER A 149 22.54 -0.95 2.54
N THR A 150 23.40 -0.14 3.16
CA THR A 150 23.01 0.75 4.26
C THR A 150 22.63 2.12 3.69
N VAL A 151 21.43 2.60 4.02
CA VAL A 151 20.95 3.94 3.60
C VAL A 151 20.81 4.87 4.79
N ARG A 152 20.94 6.18 4.54
CA ARG A 152 20.55 7.22 5.48
C ARG A 152 19.43 8.04 4.86
N LEU A 153 18.22 7.86 5.36
CA LEU A 153 17.07 8.66 4.95
C LEU A 153 17.16 10.05 5.58
N THR A 154 17.01 11.08 4.76
CA THR A 154 16.86 12.46 5.22
C THR A 154 15.47 12.92 4.81
N VAL A 155 14.62 13.21 5.79
CA VAL A 155 13.32 13.83 5.55
C VAL A 155 13.56 15.33 5.49
N SER A 156 13.20 15.96 4.38
CA SER A 156 13.26 17.42 4.20
C SER A 156 11.86 17.95 3.90
N ASP A 157 11.51 19.06 4.56
CA ASP A 157 10.24 19.80 4.38
C ASP A 157 10.13 20.45 2.99
#